data_AF-A0A392RGB9-F1
#
_entry.id   AF-A0A392RGB9-F1
#
_cell.length_a   1.000
_cell.length_b   1.000
_cell.length_c   1.000
_cell.angle_alpha   90.00
_cell.angle_beta   90.00
_cell.angle_gamma   90.00
#
_symmetry.space_group_name_H-M   'P 1'
#
loop_
_entity.id
_entity.type
_entity.pdbx_description
1 polymer ?
#
loop_
_entity_poly.entity_id
_entity_poly.type
_entity_poly.pdbx_seq_one_letter_code
_entity_poly.pdbx_strand_id
1 'polypeptide(L)'
;MVSMILGGCHHCSLLPPIGKLHCLKELRISRMTSIMSVGAEFFGSNCPSFQPFPSLETLKFEDMPEWEIWNLIGGTTIAFPRLKCLLVDRCPKLKGNIPSTLPSLTELQLRECDLLLEARQS
;
A
#
# COMPACT_ATOMS: atom_id res chain seq x y z
N MET A 1 10.77 -7.11 -16.34
CA MET A 1 10.17 -6.73 -15.04
C MET A 1 8.96 -5.87 -15.35
N VAL A 2 7.80 -6.10 -14.71
CA VAL A 2 6.57 -5.33 -14.96
C VAL A 2 6.38 -4.36 -13.80
N SER A 3 6.39 -3.07 -14.09
CA SER A 3 6.27 -1.99 -13.12
C SER A 3 5.13 -1.05 -13.48
N MET A 4 4.48 -0.48 -12.47
CA MET A 4 3.44 0.53 -12.63
C MET A 4 3.70 1.70 -11.69
N ILE A 5 3.48 2.92 -12.20
CA ILE A 5 3.57 4.15 -11.43
C ILE A 5 2.23 4.87 -11.54
N LEU A 6 1.61 5.16 -10.40
CA LEU A 6 0.45 6.04 -10.28
C LEU A 6 0.92 7.32 -9.59
N GLY A 7 0.67 8.49 -10.19
CA GLY A 7 1.00 9.71 -9.48
C GLY A 7 0.73 11.02 -10.17
N GLY A 8 0.90 12.10 -9.41
CA GLY A 8 0.66 13.47 -9.86
C GLY A 8 -0.82 13.84 -9.99
N CYS A 9 -1.72 13.07 -9.37
CA CYS A 9 -3.14 13.41 -9.35
C CYS A 9 -3.53 14.10 -8.04
N HIS A 10 -3.84 15.39 -8.14
CA HIS A 10 -4.19 16.23 -6.98
C HIS A 10 -5.67 16.26 -6.63
N HIS A 11 -6.52 15.64 -7.46
CA HIS A 11 -7.98 15.63 -7.27
C HIS A 11 -8.57 14.21 -7.22
N CYS A 12 -7.74 13.19 -7.37
CA CYS A 12 -8.18 11.81 -7.29
C CYS A 12 -8.42 11.44 -5.82
N SER A 13 -9.68 11.18 -5.48
CA SER A 13 -10.09 10.70 -4.16
C SER A 13 -10.03 9.17 -4.03
N LEU A 14 -9.89 8.46 -5.15
CA LEU A 14 -9.83 6.99 -5.22
C LEU A 14 -8.69 6.52 -6.11
N LEU A 15 -8.10 5.38 -5.75
CA LEU A 15 -7.16 4.67 -6.61
C LEU A 15 -7.89 3.73 -7.58
N PRO A 16 -7.36 3.49 -8.78
CA PRO A 16 -7.95 2.54 -9.72
C PRO A 16 -7.85 1.08 -9.20
N PRO A 17 -8.80 0.20 -9.56
CA PRO A 17 -8.83 -1.20 -9.10
C PRO A 17 -7.78 -2.07 -9.82
N ILE A 18 -6.51 -1.94 -9.44
CA ILE A 18 -5.39 -2.60 -10.11
C ILE A 18 -4.89 -3.88 -9.43
N GLY A 19 -5.49 -4.30 -8.31
CA GLY A 19 -5.09 -5.54 -7.62
C GLY A 19 -5.19 -6.83 -8.43
N LYS A 20 -5.94 -6.83 -9.54
CA LYS A 20 -6.02 -7.95 -10.51
C LYS A 20 -4.81 -8.08 -11.44
N LEU A 21 -3.82 -7.19 -11.35
CA LEU A 21 -2.61 -7.27 -12.17
C LEU A 21 -1.65 -8.34 -11.62
N HIS A 22 -1.86 -9.59 -12.04
CA HIS A 22 -1.14 -10.76 -11.48
C HIS A 22 0.37 -10.77 -11.75
N CYS A 23 0.82 -10.13 -12.83
CA CYS A 23 2.23 -10.10 -13.23
C CYS A 23 2.99 -8.87 -12.71
N LEU A 24 2.31 -7.95 -12.01
CA LEU A 24 2.92 -6.72 -11.51
C LEU A 24 3.96 -7.05 -10.43
N LYS A 25 5.20 -6.58 -10.62
CA LYS A 25 6.32 -6.80 -9.71
C LYS A 25 6.68 -5.56 -8.90
N GLU A 26 6.54 -4.37 -9.48
CA GLU A 26 6.79 -3.11 -8.79
C GLU A 26 5.60 -2.16 -8.96
N LEU A 27 5.19 -1.56 -7.85
CA LEU A 27 4.14 -0.56 -7.81
C LEU A 27 4.61 0.66 -7.02
N ARG A 28 4.52 1.82 -7.65
CA ARG A 28 4.81 3.11 -7.03
C ARG A 28 3.56 3.98 -7.09
N ILE A 29 3.15 4.52 -5.96
CA ILE A 29 2.06 5.49 -5.84
C ILE A 29 2.67 6.76 -5.25
N SER A 30 2.61 7.86 -5.98
CA SER A 30 3.30 9.09 -5.60
C SER A 30 2.49 10.35 -5.86
N ARG A 31 2.58 11.38 -5.00
CA ARG A 31 1.94 12.69 -5.24
C ARG A 31 0.41 12.58 -5.49
N MET A 32 -0.24 11.69 -4.76
CA MET A 32 -1.69 11.46 -4.80
C MET A 32 -2.34 12.19 -3.62
N THR A 33 -2.41 13.52 -3.69
CA THR A 33 -2.59 14.37 -2.51
C THR A 33 -3.99 14.36 -1.90
N SER A 34 -5.01 13.85 -2.60
CA SER A 34 -6.40 13.77 -2.09
C SER A 34 -6.82 12.37 -1.63
N ILE A 35 -5.92 11.38 -1.72
CA ILE A 35 -6.23 10.03 -1.25
C ILE A 35 -6.20 10.01 0.27
N MET A 36 -7.34 9.71 0.88
CA MET A 36 -7.46 9.57 2.34
C MET A 36 -7.41 8.12 2.81
N SER A 37 -7.81 7.18 1.95
CA SER A 37 -7.82 5.75 2.26
C SER A 37 -7.37 4.92 1.08
N VAL A 38 -6.66 3.83 1.38
CA VAL A 38 -6.34 2.77 0.43
C VAL A 38 -7.02 1.51 0.93
N GLY A 39 -8.12 1.12 0.27
CA GLY A 39 -9.00 0.04 0.69
C GLY A 39 -9.25 -1.03 -0.38
N ALA A 40 -10.32 -1.80 -0.17
CA ALA A 40 -10.73 -2.92 -1.02
C ALA A 40 -10.97 -2.53 -2.49
N GLU A 41 -11.38 -1.28 -2.73
CA GLU A 41 -11.56 -0.70 -4.06
C GLU A 41 -10.29 -0.74 -4.91
N PHE A 42 -9.13 -0.57 -4.29
CA PHE A 42 -7.83 -0.62 -4.97
C PHE A 42 -7.42 -2.04 -5.34
N PHE A 43 -7.75 -3.00 -4.47
CA PHE A 43 -7.45 -4.42 -4.67
C PHE A 43 -8.35 -5.06 -5.74
N GLY A 44 -9.49 -4.44 -6.08
CA GLY A 44 -10.33 -4.84 -7.22
C GLY A 44 -11.27 -6.02 -6.96
N SER A 45 -11.36 -6.49 -5.71
CA SER A 45 -12.34 -7.47 -5.26
C SER A 45 -12.47 -7.44 -3.74
N ASN A 46 -13.70 -7.55 -3.24
CA ASN A 46 -14.00 -7.64 -1.80
C ASN A 46 -14.09 -9.10 -1.32
N CYS A 47 -13.76 -10.07 -2.18
CA CYS A 47 -13.84 -11.49 -1.83
C CYS A 47 -12.68 -11.85 -0.88
N PRO A 48 -12.94 -12.51 0.26
CA PRO A 48 -11.90 -12.89 1.22
C PRO A 48 -10.83 -13.82 0.64
N SER A 49 -11.20 -14.63 -0.37
CA SER A 49 -10.29 -15.55 -1.07
C SER A 49 -9.52 -14.90 -2.22
N PHE A 50 -9.80 -13.63 -2.54
CA PHE A 50 -9.09 -12.95 -3.61
C PHE A 50 -7.70 -12.52 -3.13
N GLN A 51 -6.68 -12.97 -3.85
CA GLN A 51 -5.30 -12.56 -3.63
C GLN A 51 -4.95 -11.40 -4.57
N PRO A 52 -4.94 -10.14 -4.09
CA PRO A 52 -4.41 -9.06 -4.89
C PRO A 52 -2.90 -9.20 -5.06
N PHE A 53 -2.39 -8.70 -6.19
CA PHE A 53 -0.95 -8.50 -6.41
C PHE A 53 -0.06 -9.73 -6.08
N PRO A 54 -0.36 -10.94 -6.57
CA PRO A 54 0.33 -12.17 -6.17
C PRO A 54 1.83 -12.20 -6.50
N SER A 55 2.29 -11.39 -7.47
CA SER A 55 3.69 -11.32 -7.89
C SER A 55 4.43 -10.06 -7.43
N LEU A 56 3.81 -9.21 -6.61
CA LEU A 56 4.38 -7.93 -6.24
C LEU A 56 5.57 -8.10 -5.30
N GLU A 57 6.72 -7.57 -5.70
CA GLU A 57 7.99 -7.66 -4.99
C GLU A 57 8.36 -6.32 -4.34
N THR A 58 7.91 -5.19 -4.92
CA THR A 58 8.21 -3.84 -4.43
C THR A 58 6.96 -2.96 -4.42
N LEU A 59 6.69 -2.32 -3.28
CA LEU A 59 5.58 -1.38 -3.09
C LEU A 59 6.12 -0.08 -2.49
N LYS A 60 5.83 1.04 -3.14
CA LYS A 60 6.29 2.37 -2.73
C LYS A 60 5.10 3.35 -2.65
N PHE A 61 4.97 4.03 -1.53
CA PHE A 61 4.05 5.15 -1.34
C PHE A 61 4.86 6.40 -0.99
N GLU A 62 4.69 7.47 -1.76
CA GLU A 62 5.47 8.70 -1.62
C GLU A 62 4.58 9.94 -1.73
N ASP A 63 4.79 10.97 -0.91
CA ASP A 63 4.09 12.25 -1.05
C ASP A 63 2.54 12.10 -1.04
N MET A 64 2.01 11.39 -0.05
CA MET A 64 0.56 11.18 0.13
C MET A 64 0.11 11.79 1.48
N PRO A 65 0.06 13.14 1.58
CA PRO A 65 -0.11 13.84 2.86
C PRO A 65 -1.45 13.63 3.55
N GLU A 66 -2.51 13.39 2.77
CA GLU A 66 -3.88 13.18 3.28
C GLU A 66 -4.20 11.72 3.58
N TRP A 67 -3.29 10.79 3.28
CA TRP A 67 -3.55 9.37 3.44
C TRP A 67 -3.54 8.99 4.92
N GLU A 68 -4.69 8.56 5.43
CA GLU A 68 -4.90 8.22 6.83
C GLU A 68 -5.06 6.72 7.07
N ILE A 69 -5.79 6.04 6.19
CA ILE A 69 -6.24 4.67 6.45
C ILE A 69 -5.67 3.72 5.41
N TRP A 70 -4.91 2.73 5.87
CA TRP A 70 -4.54 1.58 5.06
C TRP A 70 -5.42 0.39 5.43
N ASN A 71 -6.52 0.20 4.69
CA ASN A 71 -7.49 -0.86 4.95
C ASN A 71 -7.18 -2.08 4.08
N LEU A 72 -6.48 -3.05 4.64
CA LEU A 72 -6.26 -4.34 3.99
C LEU A 72 -7.53 -5.18 4.07
N ILE A 73 -7.84 -5.92 3.00
CA ILE A 73 -8.98 -6.85 2.95
C ILE A 73 -8.90 -7.74 4.20
N GLY A 74 -9.98 -7.68 5.00
CA GLY A 74 -9.94 -7.90 6.45
C GLY A 74 -9.20 -9.16 6.94
N GLY A 75 -8.32 -8.93 7.91
CA GLY A 75 -7.96 -9.83 9.03
C GLY A 75 -7.40 -11.22 8.74
N THR A 76 -7.47 -11.74 7.52
CA THR A 76 -7.29 -13.17 7.22
C THR A 76 -6.50 -13.47 5.96
N THR A 77 -6.29 -12.50 5.07
CA THR A 77 -5.63 -12.71 3.77
C THR A 77 -4.25 -12.05 3.74
N ILE A 78 -3.20 -12.81 3.41
CA ILE A 78 -1.85 -12.30 3.22
C ILE A 78 -1.87 -11.41 1.95
N ALA A 79 -2.04 -10.11 2.10
CA ALA A 79 -2.25 -9.21 0.96
C ALA A 79 -1.06 -9.16 -0.02
N PHE A 80 0.15 -9.54 0.42
CA PHE A 80 1.35 -9.48 -0.41
C PHE A 80 2.35 -10.62 -0.12
N PRO A 81 2.11 -11.84 -0.65
CA PRO A 81 2.93 -13.02 -0.30
C PRO A 81 4.39 -12.92 -0.75
N ARG A 82 4.69 -12.11 -1.77
CA ARG A 82 6.02 -11.99 -2.39
C ARG A 82 6.69 -10.64 -2.18
N LEU A 83 6.10 -9.76 -1.37
CA LEU A 83 6.62 -8.42 -1.16
C LEU A 83 7.93 -8.47 -0.38
N LYS A 84 8.99 -7.95 -0.99
CA LYS A 84 10.35 -7.89 -0.43
C LYS A 84 10.68 -6.51 0.10
N CYS A 85 10.24 -5.47 -0.61
CA CYS A 85 10.54 -4.08 -0.28
C CYS A 85 9.26 -3.28 -0.11
N LEU A 86 9.06 -2.70 1.07
CA LEU A 86 8.01 -1.71 1.34
C LEU A 86 8.66 -0.38 1.70
N LEU A 87 8.33 0.67 0.95
CA LEU A 87 8.73 2.04 1.25
C LEU A 87 7.48 2.91 1.43
N VAL A 88 7.43 3.63 2.54
CA VAL A 88 6.46 4.69 2.79
C VAL A 88 7.22 5.94 3.19
N ASP A 89 7.05 7.01 2.42
CA ASP A 89 7.85 8.23 2.53
C ASP A 89 6.95 9.46 2.39
N ARG A 90 7.04 10.41 3.33
CA ARG A 90 6.21 11.63 3.37
C ARG A 90 4.71 11.32 3.37
N CYS A 91 4.29 10.48 4.30
CA CYS A 91 2.89 10.12 4.57
C CYS A 91 2.54 10.37 6.06
N PRO A 92 2.52 11.64 6.52
CA PRO A 92 2.46 12.00 7.94
C PRO A 92 1.16 11.61 8.64
N LYS A 93 0.03 11.58 7.91
CA LYS A 93 -1.29 11.29 8.49
C LYS A 93 -1.61 9.80 8.56
N LEU A 94 -0.76 8.94 8.01
CA LEU A 94 -1.04 7.52 7.90
C LEU A 94 -1.03 6.85 9.27
N LYS A 95 -2.19 6.33 9.68
CA LYS A 95 -2.41 5.70 10.98
C LYS A 95 -2.52 4.19 10.83
N GLY A 96 -2.16 3.49 11.89
CA GLY A 96 -2.34 2.05 12.04
C GLY A 96 -1.03 1.27 11.95
N ASN A 97 -1.17 -0.06 11.81
CA ASN A 97 -0.03 -0.96 11.71
C ASN A 97 0.13 -1.43 10.27
N ILE A 98 1.38 -1.45 9.81
CA ILE A 98 1.76 -2.22 8.62
C ILE A 98 1.27 -3.66 8.84
N PRO A 99 0.75 -4.34 7.79
CA PRO A 99 0.33 -5.73 7.92
C PRO A 99 1.38 -6.56 8.65
N SER A 100 0.96 -7.20 9.75
CA SER A 100 1.85 -8.03 10.58
C SER A 100 2.32 -9.29 9.85
N THR A 101 1.68 -9.65 8.74
CA THR A 101 1.97 -10.84 7.93
C THR A 101 2.47 -10.45 6.53
N LEU A 102 3.72 -9.99 6.46
CA LEU A 102 4.48 -9.83 5.21
C LEU A 102 5.61 -10.87 5.16
N PRO A 103 5.34 -12.13 4.74
CA PRO A 103 6.25 -13.26 4.96
C PRO A 103 7.58 -13.15 4.20
N SER A 104 7.60 -12.42 3.10
CA SER A 104 8.80 -12.25 2.25
C SER A 104 9.53 -10.93 2.48
N LEU A 105 9.09 -10.10 3.44
CA LEU A 105 9.60 -8.73 3.58
C LEU A 105 11.03 -8.75 4.09
N THR A 106 11.94 -8.21 3.29
CA THR A 106 13.37 -8.07 3.63
C THR A 106 13.74 -6.63 3.95
N GLU A 107 12.98 -5.68 3.43
CA GLU A 107 13.29 -4.26 3.53
C GLU A 107 12.02 -3.46 3.81
N LEU A 108 12.06 -2.72 4.93
CA LEU A 108 11.02 -1.78 5.32
C LEU A 108 11.66 -0.40 5.53
N GLN A 109 11.24 0.57 4.73
CA GLN A 109 11.67 1.96 4.86
C GLN A 109 10.47 2.84 5.17
N LEU A 110 10.52 3.51 6.33
CA LEU A 110 9.54 4.50 6.76
C LEU A 110 10.26 5.82 6.95
N ARG A 111 9.81 6.87 6.27
CA ARG A 111 10.41 8.21 6.30
C ARG A 111 9.30 9.24 6.41
N GLU A 112 9.42 10.19 7.33
CA GLU A 112 8.42 11.26 7.51
C GLU A 112 6.97 10.67 7.63
N CYS A 113 6.83 9.65 8.49
CA CYS A 113 5.62 8.87 8.73
C CYS A 113 5.38 8.73 10.24
N ASP A 114 5.20 9.85 10.93
CA ASP A 114 5.29 9.94 12.38
C ASP A 114 4.26 9.03 13.09
N LEU A 115 3.00 9.06 12.62
CA LEU A 115 1.91 8.27 13.21
C LEU A 115 2.04 6.76 13.03
N LEU A 116 2.74 6.29 11.97
CA LEU A 116 3.05 4.87 11.79
C LEU A 116 4.18 4.40 12.72
N LEU A 117 5.12 5.29 13.05
CA LEU A 117 6.26 4.96 13.90
C LEU A 117 5.87 4.89 15.38
N GLU A 118 4.90 5.72 15.80
CA GLU A 118 4.34 5.70 17.15
C GLU A 118 3.63 4.37 17.48
N ALA A 119 2.90 3.80 16.52
CA ALA A 119 2.14 2.55 16.71
C ALA A 119 3.01 1.29 16.90
N ARG A 120 4.31 1.34 16.63
CA ARG A 120 5.24 0.20 16.83
C ARG A 120 5.78 0.07 18.26
N GLN A 121 5.52 1.04 19.13
CA GLN A 121 6.08 1.10 20.49
C GLN A 121 5.05 0.77 21.59
N SER A 122 3.81 0.45 21.23
CA SER A 122 2.72 0.08 22.15
C SER A 122 2.42 -1.41 22.18
#